data_AF-A0A961R6W2-F1
#
_entry.id   AF-A0A961R6W2-F1
#
_cell.length_a   1.000
_cell.length_b   1.000
_cell.length_c   1.000
_cell.angle_alpha   90.00
_cell.angle_beta   90.00
_cell.angle_gamma   90.00
#
_symmetry.space_group_name_H-M   'P 1'
#
loop_
_entity.id
_entity.type
_entity.pdbx_description
1 polymer ?
#
loop_
_entity_poly.entity_id
_entity_poly.type
_entity_poly.pdbx_seq_one_letter_code
_entity_poly.pdbx_strand_id
1 'polypeptide(L)'
;MADFHQNGSVATLHNLSRMPLEMMENQLRQFSATRKITLILPSLFSELGRDALSGILDELSGATYINHIIIGLDQANEEQYRFARQYFSRLPQKHDILWNDGPRLKAIHTKLEDAGLAPNEPGKGRNVWYCIGYALASQNTDVVALHDCDITTYSREMLARLVYPVANPAF
;
A
#
# COMPACT_ATOMS: atom_id res chain seq x y z
N MET A 1 6.00 28.38 14.04
CA MET A 1 7.11 27.42 14.01
C MET A 1 6.52 26.07 14.32
N ALA A 2 6.39 25.22 13.31
CA ALA A 2 5.87 23.87 13.50
C ALA A 2 6.95 23.07 14.23
N ASP A 3 6.70 22.75 15.50
CA ASP A 3 7.50 21.80 16.25
C ASP A 3 7.44 20.45 15.54
N PHE A 4 8.51 20.15 14.80
CA PHE A 4 8.72 18.85 14.20
C PHE A 4 9.15 17.89 15.32
N HIS A 5 8.17 17.27 15.98
CA HIS A 5 8.41 16.31 17.04
C HIS A 5 8.52 14.90 16.44
N GLN A 6 9.75 14.47 16.15
CA GLN A 6 10.08 13.09 15.76
C GLN A 6 10.54 12.30 17.00
N ASN A 7 9.67 11.42 17.53
CA ASN A 7 10.06 10.41 18.52
C ASN A 7 10.40 9.10 17.80
N GLY A 8 11.65 8.64 17.88
CA GLY A 8 12.05 7.30 17.43
C GLY A 8 13.46 7.20 16.85
N SER A 9 13.94 5.98 16.67
CA SER A 9 15.15 5.64 15.93
C SER A 9 14.94 5.91 14.44
N VAL A 10 15.57 6.95 13.91
CA VAL A 10 15.65 7.14 12.45
C VAL A 10 16.64 6.12 11.92
N ALA A 11 16.17 5.14 11.14
CA ALA A 11 17.03 4.22 10.41
C ALA A 11 17.72 4.98 9.25
N THR A 12 18.75 5.78 9.58
CA THR A 12 19.52 6.58 8.61
C THR A 12 20.37 5.74 7.67
N LEU A 13 20.47 4.42 7.90
CA LEU A 13 21.31 3.50 7.14
C LEU A 13 20.57 2.19 6.81
N HIS A 14 19.66 2.27 5.84
CA HIS A 14 18.89 1.15 5.29
C HIS A 14 19.75 0.06 4.60
N ASN A 15 21.07 0.24 4.52
CA ASN A 15 21.99 -0.64 3.79
C ASN A 15 23.31 -0.95 4.54
N LEU A 16 23.33 -0.82 5.87
CA LEU A 16 24.51 -1.20 6.67
C LEU A 16 24.66 -2.73 6.84
N SER A 17 23.57 -3.47 6.67
CA SER A 17 23.51 -4.92 6.91
C SER A 17 23.68 -5.71 5.61
N ARG A 18 24.45 -6.81 5.68
CA ARG A 18 24.67 -7.78 4.60
C ARG A 18 23.62 -8.90 4.59
N MET A 19 22.44 -8.69 5.17
CA MET A 19 21.42 -9.73 5.19
C MET A 19 20.92 -9.99 3.76
N PRO A 20 21.04 -11.22 3.24
CA PRO A 20 20.47 -11.58 1.94
C PRO A 20 18.96 -11.39 1.96
N LEU A 21 18.40 -10.96 0.84
CA LEU A 21 16.96 -10.73 0.70
C LEU A 21 16.14 -11.96 1.12
N GLU A 22 16.55 -13.15 0.70
CA GLU A 22 15.83 -14.40 0.98
C GLU A 22 15.73 -14.66 2.48
N MET A 23 16.78 -14.31 3.23
CA MET A 23 16.79 -14.41 4.69
C MET A 23 15.82 -13.42 5.32
N MET A 24 15.80 -12.18 4.81
CA MET A 24 14.88 -11.14 5.26
C MET A 24 13.41 -11.53 5.00
N GLU A 25 13.10 -12.02 3.80
CA GLU A 25 11.76 -12.47 3.43
C GLU A 25 11.32 -13.72 4.21
N ASN A 26 12.24 -14.64 4.51
CA ASN A 26 11.97 -15.78 5.39
C ASN A 26 11.54 -15.33 6.78
N GLN A 27 12.22 -14.34 7.35
CA GLN A 27 11.85 -13.76 8.64
C GLN A 27 10.53 -12.97 8.55
N LEU A 28 10.33 -12.18 7.50
CA LEU A 28 9.07 -11.47 7.27
C LEU A 28 7.87 -12.44 7.18
N ARG A 29 8.03 -13.60 6.53
CA ARG A 29 6.99 -14.66 6.50
C ARG A 29 6.67 -15.19 7.89
N GLN A 30 7.66 -15.32 8.78
CA GLN A 30 7.44 -15.74 10.16
C GLN A 30 6.73 -14.64 10.95
N PHE A 31 7.16 -13.38 10.83
CA PHE A 31 6.54 -12.25 11.51
C PHE A 31 5.11 -12.01 11.03
N SER A 32 4.84 -12.16 9.73
CA SER A 32 3.51 -11.92 9.15
C SER A 32 2.44 -12.94 9.57
N ALA A 33 2.84 -14.05 10.18
CA ALA A 33 1.92 -14.98 10.83
C ALA A 33 1.16 -14.30 11.97
N THR A 34 1.82 -13.43 12.74
CA THR A 34 1.24 -12.74 13.91
C THR A 34 1.03 -11.24 13.71
N ARG A 35 1.82 -10.60 12.82
CA ARG A 35 1.71 -9.17 12.49
C ARG A 35 1.36 -8.97 11.03
N LYS A 36 0.08 -8.77 10.73
CA LYS A 36 -0.43 -8.68 9.36
C LYS A 36 0.12 -7.43 8.66
N ILE A 37 0.83 -7.66 7.56
CA ILE A 37 1.42 -6.60 6.73
C ILE A 37 0.46 -6.28 5.58
N THR A 38 0.04 -5.02 5.48
CA THR A 38 -0.79 -4.50 4.41
C THR A 38 -0.01 -3.49 3.56
N LEU A 39 -0.02 -3.69 2.25
CA LEU A 39 0.58 -2.76 1.29
C LEU A 39 -0.51 -1.91 0.65
N ILE A 40 -0.32 -0.60 0.63
CA ILE A 40 -1.18 0.35 -0.07
C ILE A 40 -0.49 0.78 -1.37
N LEU A 41 -1.25 0.70 -2.46
CA LEU A 41 -0.86 1.14 -3.81
C LEU A 41 -1.85 2.22 -4.29
N PRO A 42 -1.58 3.52 -4.06
CA PRO A 42 -2.38 4.58 -4.63
C PRO A 42 -2.02 4.74 -6.12
N SER A 43 -2.99 4.57 -7.00
CA SER A 43 -2.80 4.68 -8.44
C SER A 43 -3.87 5.52 -9.13
N LEU A 44 -3.48 6.12 -10.26
CA LEU A 44 -4.41 6.63 -11.26
C LEU A 44 -4.73 5.52 -12.27
N PHE A 45 -5.93 5.55 -12.85
CA PHE A 45 -6.24 4.64 -13.97
C PHE A 45 -5.23 4.77 -15.13
N SER A 46 -4.71 5.98 -15.38
CA SER A 46 -3.75 6.24 -16.45
C SER A 46 -2.36 5.59 -16.25
N GLU A 47 -2.10 5.02 -15.07
CA GLU A 47 -0.90 4.25 -14.76
C GLU A 47 -1.07 2.76 -15.08
N LEU A 48 -2.31 2.26 -15.17
CA LEU A 48 -2.56 0.87 -15.54
C LEU A 48 -2.11 0.61 -16.97
N GLY A 49 -1.34 -0.47 -17.15
CA GLY A 49 -0.75 -0.84 -18.43
C GLY A 49 0.59 -0.17 -18.73
N ARG A 50 1.10 0.72 -17.86
CA ARG A 50 2.49 1.18 -17.96
C ARG A 50 3.45 0.10 -17.47
N ASP A 51 4.66 0.09 -18.04
CA ASP A 51 5.70 -0.89 -17.71
C ASP A 51 6.07 -0.87 -16.23
N ALA A 52 6.10 0.32 -15.61
CA ALA A 52 6.41 0.50 -14.18
C ALA A 52 5.45 -0.32 -13.30
N LEU A 53 4.14 -0.09 -13.41
CA LEU A 53 3.15 -0.81 -12.61
C LEU A 53 3.13 -2.30 -12.94
N SER A 54 3.30 -2.69 -14.21
CA SER A 54 3.41 -4.11 -14.55
C SER A 54 4.59 -4.79 -13.85
N GLY A 55 5.77 -4.15 -13.84
CA GLY A 55 6.95 -4.65 -13.14
C GLY A 55 6.78 -4.70 -11.62
N ILE A 56 6.11 -3.70 -11.04
CA ILE A 56 5.74 -3.71 -9.61
C ILE A 56 4.88 -4.95 -9.31
N LEU A 57 3.86 -5.25 -10.11
CA LEU A 57 3.00 -6.41 -9.90
C LEU A 57 3.76 -7.74 -10.06
N ASP A 58 4.74 -7.82 -10.96
CA ASP A 58 5.62 -8.98 -11.10
C ASP A 58 6.46 -9.22 -9.85
N GLU A 59 7.12 -8.18 -9.34
CA GLU A 59 7.91 -8.25 -8.11
C GLU A 59 7.03 -8.59 -6.89
N LEU A 60 5.85 -7.95 -6.78
CA LEU A 60 4.91 -8.20 -5.69
C LEU A 60 4.39 -9.62 -5.69
N SER A 61 4.28 -10.30 -6.84
CA SER A 61 3.85 -11.70 -6.87
C SER A 61 4.73 -12.63 -6.01
N GLY A 62 6.01 -12.28 -5.83
CA GLY A 62 6.96 -13.00 -4.97
C GLY A 62 6.90 -12.60 -3.48
N ALA A 63 6.26 -11.48 -3.14
CA ALA A 63 6.19 -10.93 -1.78
C ALA A 63 5.14 -11.66 -0.92
N THR A 64 5.39 -12.94 -0.66
CA THR A 64 4.48 -13.87 0.04
C THR A 64 4.24 -13.54 1.52
N TYR A 65 5.00 -12.61 2.09
CA TYR A 65 4.80 -12.11 3.46
C TYR A 65 3.72 -11.03 3.55
N ILE A 66 3.25 -10.48 2.42
CA ILE A 66 2.17 -9.49 2.38
C ILE A 66 0.82 -10.19 2.56
N ASN A 67 0.07 -9.78 3.59
CA ASN A 67 -1.24 -10.33 3.92
C ASN A 67 -2.36 -9.75 3.05
N HIS A 68 -2.25 -8.45 2.71
CA HIS A 68 -3.30 -7.74 1.99
C HIS A 68 -2.70 -6.60 1.16
N ILE A 69 -3.19 -6.41 -0.08
CA ILE A 69 -2.85 -5.26 -0.91
C ILE A 69 -4.12 -4.41 -1.11
N ILE A 70 -4.08 -3.15 -0.69
CA ILE A 70 -5.16 -2.19 -0.90
C ILE A 70 -4.75 -1.27 -2.04
N ILE A 71 -5.51 -1.30 -3.13
CA ILE A 71 -5.27 -0.46 -4.30
C ILE A 71 -6.27 0.68 -4.28
N GLY A 72 -5.80 1.90 -4.14
CA GLY A 72 -6.66 3.07 -4.24
C GLY A 72 -6.64 3.59 -5.67
N LEU A 73 -7.76 3.48 -6.38
CA LEU A 73 -7.90 3.82 -7.79
C LEU A 73 -8.62 5.16 -7.95
N ASP A 74 -7.90 6.13 -8.49
CA ASP A 74 -8.40 7.45 -8.87
C ASP A 74 -8.59 7.57 -10.40
N GLN A 75 -9.44 8.52 -10.80
CA GLN A 75 -9.69 8.93 -12.18
C GLN A 75 -10.12 7.77 -13.08
N ALA A 76 -10.97 6.89 -12.56
CA ALA A 76 -11.58 5.79 -13.30
C ALA A 76 -13.09 6.00 -13.44
N ASN A 77 -13.64 5.64 -14.59
CA ASN A 77 -15.07 5.37 -14.76
C ASN A 77 -15.39 3.90 -14.46
N GLU A 78 -16.66 3.48 -14.60
CA GLU A 78 -17.08 2.12 -14.25
C GLU A 78 -16.41 1.04 -15.12
N GLU A 79 -16.30 1.25 -16.43
CA GLU A 79 -15.65 0.30 -17.35
C GLU A 79 -14.16 0.16 -17.02
N GLN A 80 -13.50 1.28 -16.75
CA GLN A 80 -12.11 1.37 -16.32
C GLN A 80 -11.88 0.70 -14.97
N TYR A 81 -12.81 0.84 -14.02
CA TYR A 81 -12.77 0.11 -12.75
C TYR A 81 -12.90 -1.41 -12.97
N ARG A 82 -13.80 -1.86 -13.86
CA ARG A 82 -13.91 -3.28 -14.21
C ARG A 82 -12.64 -3.82 -14.85
N PHE A 83 -12.00 -3.04 -15.73
CA PHE A 83 -10.68 -3.36 -16.27
C PHE A 83 -9.62 -3.46 -15.15
N ALA A 84 -9.57 -2.49 -14.23
CA ALA A 84 -8.63 -2.51 -13.11
C ALA A 84 -8.76 -3.79 -12.27
N ARG A 85 -10.00 -4.23 -11.99
CA ARG A 85 -10.23 -5.51 -11.29
C ARG A 85 -9.61 -6.71 -12.00
N GLN A 86 -9.67 -6.75 -13.33
CA GLN A 86 -9.03 -7.80 -14.12
C GLN A 86 -7.50 -7.62 -14.10
N TYR A 87 -7.00 -6.41 -14.27
CA TYR A 87 -5.57 -6.10 -14.30
C TYR A 87 -4.85 -6.52 -13.02
N PHE A 88 -5.43 -6.22 -11.85
CA PHE A 88 -4.85 -6.57 -10.55
C PHE A 88 -5.10 -8.03 -10.13
N SER A 89 -5.98 -8.77 -10.82
CA SER A 89 -6.27 -10.19 -10.50
C SER A 89 -5.06 -11.12 -10.64
N ARG A 90 -3.98 -10.67 -11.28
CA ARG A 90 -2.68 -11.37 -11.35
C ARG A 90 -1.95 -11.43 -10.01
N LEU A 91 -2.28 -10.57 -9.04
CA LEU A 91 -1.70 -10.61 -7.71
C LEU A 91 -2.20 -11.87 -6.97
N PRO A 92 -1.31 -12.76 -6.52
CA PRO A 92 -1.71 -13.95 -5.77
C PRO A 92 -2.21 -13.62 -4.36
N GLN A 93 -1.82 -12.48 -3.80
CA GLN A 93 -2.30 -12.01 -2.50
C GLN A 93 -3.76 -11.58 -2.57
N LYS A 94 -4.44 -11.64 -1.41
CA LYS A 94 -5.70 -10.93 -1.23
C LYS A 94 -5.48 -9.45 -1.57
N HIS A 95 -6.35 -8.90 -2.40
CA HIS A 95 -6.34 -7.49 -2.72
C HIS A 95 -7.74 -6.93 -2.88
N ASP A 96 -7.91 -5.67 -2.48
CA ASP A 96 -9.14 -4.90 -2.61
C ASP A 96 -8.86 -3.60 -3.38
N ILE A 97 -9.76 -3.24 -4.29
CA ILE A 97 -9.67 -1.99 -5.06
C ILE A 97 -10.70 -0.99 -4.53
N LEU A 98 -10.19 0.11 -3.97
CA LEU A 98 -10.94 1.28 -3.54
C LEU A 98 -11.06 2.24 -4.71
N TRP A 99 -12.20 2.21 -5.39
CA TRP A 99 -12.50 3.16 -6.46
C TRP A 99 -12.99 4.48 -5.85
N ASN A 100 -12.10 5.46 -5.75
CA ASN A 100 -12.36 6.74 -5.07
C ASN A 100 -13.45 7.56 -5.75
N ASP A 101 -13.52 7.51 -7.09
CA ASP A 101 -14.57 8.18 -7.87
C ASP A 101 -15.86 7.36 -7.99
N GLY A 102 -15.87 6.14 -7.45
CA GLY A 102 -16.99 5.23 -7.49
C GLY A 102 -18.12 5.63 -6.55
N PRO A 103 -19.36 5.20 -6.82
CA PRO A 103 -20.54 5.58 -6.03
C PRO A 103 -20.42 5.19 -4.55
N ARG A 104 -19.76 4.05 -4.24
CA ARG A 104 -19.59 3.57 -2.87
C ARG A 104 -18.65 4.46 -2.04
N LEU A 105 -17.49 4.85 -2.58
CA LEU A 105 -16.58 5.73 -1.86
C LEU A 105 -17.05 7.18 -1.86
N LYS A 106 -17.74 7.66 -2.90
CA LYS A 106 -18.41 8.96 -2.88
C LYS A 106 -19.45 9.06 -1.75
N ALA A 107 -20.26 8.01 -1.56
CA ALA A 107 -21.21 7.98 -0.46
C ALA A 107 -20.54 7.98 0.93
N ILE A 108 -19.38 7.32 1.07
CA ILE A 108 -18.58 7.36 2.30
C ILE A 108 -17.95 8.75 2.50
N HIS A 109 -17.43 9.36 1.42
CA HIS A 109 -16.88 10.71 1.44
C HIS A 109 -17.90 11.73 1.94
N THR A 110 -19.13 11.73 1.40
CA THR A 110 -20.19 12.64 1.85
C THR A 110 -20.47 12.48 3.33
N LYS A 111 -20.58 11.24 3.84
CA LYS A 111 -20.79 11.00 5.28
C LYS A 111 -19.65 11.55 6.14
N LEU A 112 -18.42 11.45 5.66
CA LEU A 112 -17.24 11.96 6.37
C LEU A 112 -17.14 13.48 6.25
N GLU A 113 -17.57 14.07 5.13
CA GLU A 113 -17.65 15.51 4.91
C GLU A 113 -18.68 16.14 5.84
N ASP A 114 -19.87 15.55 5.95
CA ASP A 114 -20.91 15.95 6.90
C ASP A 114 -20.43 15.91 8.36
N ALA A 115 -19.51 15.00 8.67
CA ALA A 115 -18.87 14.87 9.98
C ALA A 115 -17.64 15.78 10.18
N GLY A 116 -17.23 16.54 9.15
CA GLY A 116 -16.02 17.38 9.19
C GLY A 116 -14.70 16.59 9.21
N LEU A 117 -14.71 15.34 8.75
CA LEU A 117 -13.57 14.42 8.77
C LEU A 117 -12.97 14.14 7.39
N ALA A 118 -13.68 14.44 6.30
CA ALA A 118 -13.21 14.13 4.96
C ALA A 118 -12.02 15.01 4.54
N PRO A 119 -11.05 14.46 3.80
CA PRO A 119 -10.02 15.26 3.13
C PRO A 119 -10.65 16.12 2.02
N ASN A 120 -10.35 17.43 2.06
CA ASN A 120 -10.96 18.43 1.17
C ASN A 120 -10.29 18.50 -0.21
N GLU A 121 -8.98 18.24 -0.28
CA GLU A 121 -8.20 18.40 -1.51
C GLU A 121 -8.14 17.09 -2.31
N PRO A 122 -8.40 17.12 -3.63
CA PRO A 122 -8.18 15.97 -4.49
C PRO A 122 -6.69 15.67 -4.67
N GLY A 123 -6.35 14.41 -4.89
CA GLY A 123 -4.99 13.97 -5.19
C GLY A 123 -4.56 12.76 -4.38
N LYS A 124 -3.28 12.40 -4.53
CA LYS A 124 -2.68 11.19 -3.94
C LYS A 124 -2.84 11.11 -2.43
N GLY A 125 -2.75 12.25 -1.73
CA GLY A 125 -2.96 12.30 -0.27
C GLY A 125 -4.36 11.84 0.15
N ARG A 126 -5.40 12.31 -0.56
CA ARG A 126 -6.79 11.87 -0.34
C ARG A 126 -6.97 10.39 -0.62
N ASN A 127 -6.37 9.88 -1.69
CA ASN A 127 -6.40 8.47 -2.05
C ASN A 127 -5.81 7.59 -0.92
N VAL A 128 -4.60 7.94 -0.46
CA VAL A 128 -3.93 7.25 0.65
C VAL A 128 -4.75 7.33 1.94
N TRP A 129 -5.36 8.48 2.23
CA TRP A 129 -6.21 8.67 3.40
C TRP A 129 -7.36 7.66 3.45
N TYR A 130 -8.07 7.46 2.33
CA TYR A 130 -9.13 6.45 2.25
C TYR A 130 -8.61 5.02 2.36
N CYS A 131 -7.46 4.73 1.76
CA CYS A 131 -6.84 3.40 1.86
C CYS A 131 -6.46 3.06 3.30
N ILE A 132 -5.90 4.01 4.04
CA ILE A 132 -5.59 3.84 5.47
C ILE A 132 -6.87 3.67 6.28
N GLY A 133 -7.91 4.48 6.02
CA GLY A 133 -9.20 4.33 6.67
C GLY A 133 -9.80 2.94 6.47
N TYR A 134 -9.70 2.39 5.26
CA TYR A 134 -10.13 1.02 4.96
C TYR A 134 -9.25 -0.04 5.64
N ALA A 135 -7.93 0.13 5.65
CA ALA A 135 -7.01 -0.77 6.35
C ALA A 135 -7.38 -0.88 7.84
N LEU A 136 -7.61 0.26 8.51
CA LEU A 136 -8.03 0.32 9.91
C LEU A 136 -9.41 -0.32 10.12
N ALA A 137 -10.38 -0.01 9.26
CA ALA A 137 -11.72 -0.59 9.35
C ALA A 137 -11.75 -2.11 9.11
N SER A 138 -10.79 -2.64 8.35
CA SER A 138 -10.69 -4.07 8.06
C SER A 138 -10.28 -4.93 9.27
N GLN A 139 -9.67 -4.30 10.30
CA GLN A 139 -9.14 -4.97 11.50
C GLN A 139 -8.24 -6.19 11.18
N ASN A 140 -7.55 -6.15 10.04
CA ASN A 140 -6.68 -7.22 9.54
C ASN A 140 -5.29 -6.70 9.15
N THR A 141 -4.82 -5.70 9.87
CA THR A 141 -3.61 -4.94 9.57
C THR A 141 -2.92 -4.49 10.85
N ASP A 142 -1.65 -4.86 11.02
CA ASP A 142 -0.77 -4.41 12.11
C ASP A 142 0.35 -3.49 11.60
N VAL A 143 0.77 -3.70 10.34
CA VAL A 143 1.79 -2.91 9.66
C VAL A 143 1.23 -2.42 8.33
N VAL A 144 1.35 -1.12 8.06
CA VAL A 144 0.98 -0.51 6.78
C VAL A 144 2.23 -0.01 6.09
N ALA A 145 2.41 -0.43 4.83
CA ALA A 145 3.41 0.13 3.92
C ALA A 145 2.71 0.83 2.76
N LEU A 146 3.37 1.83 2.18
CA LEU A 146 2.90 2.60 1.03
C LEU A 146 3.98 2.58 -0.04
N HIS A 147 3.61 2.26 -1.28
CA HIS A 147 4.49 2.41 -2.44
C HIS A 147 3.80 3.14 -3.58
N ASP A 148 4.60 3.93 -4.30
CA ASP A 148 4.17 4.61 -5.50
C ASP A 148 4.10 3.64 -6.68
N CYS A 149 3.13 3.85 -7.58
CA CYS A 149 2.86 2.97 -8.72
C CYS A 149 3.66 3.32 -9.98
N ASP A 150 4.55 4.32 -9.92
CA ASP A 150 5.37 4.82 -11.03
C ASP A 150 6.87 4.52 -10.89
N ILE A 151 7.25 3.66 -9.95
CA ILE A 151 8.64 3.25 -9.72
C ILE A 151 9.08 2.25 -10.81
N THR A 152 9.89 2.72 -11.77
CA THR A 152 10.38 1.90 -12.90
C THR A 152 11.46 0.88 -12.52
N THR A 153 12.15 1.10 -11.41
CA THR A 153 13.22 0.23 -10.88
C THR A 153 12.80 -0.53 -9.63
N TYR A 154 11.50 -0.77 -9.48
CA TYR A 154 10.96 -1.43 -8.31
C TYR A 154 11.56 -2.83 -8.15
N SER A 155 11.91 -3.18 -6.92
CA SER A 155 12.31 -4.53 -6.55
C SER A 155 11.66 -4.92 -5.24
N ARG A 156 11.35 -6.20 -5.06
CA ARG A 156 10.85 -6.75 -3.79
C ARG A 156 11.78 -6.47 -2.60
N GLU A 157 13.06 -6.23 -2.85
CA GLU A 157 14.02 -5.83 -1.81
C GLU A 157 13.69 -4.46 -1.21
N MET A 158 13.23 -3.51 -2.03
CA MET A 158 12.78 -2.20 -1.54
C MET A 158 11.64 -2.36 -0.52
N LEU A 159 10.66 -3.20 -0.84
CA LEU A 159 9.53 -3.49 0.05
C LEU A 159 9.97 -4.25 1.31
N ALA A 160 10.78 -5.29 1.16
CA ALA A 160 11.24 -6.09 2.28
C ALA A 160 11.97 -5.22 3.31
N ARG A 161 12.89 -4.36 2.85
CA ARG A 161 13.65 -3.44 3.70
C ARG A 161 12.79 -2.35 4.34
N LEU A 162 11.77 -1.86 3.63
CA LEU A 162 10.83 -0.88 4.17
C LEU A 162 10.02 -1.46 5.33
N VAL A 163 9.55 -2.70 5.19
CA VAL A 163 8.63 -3.32 6.15
C VAL A 163 9.38 -3.97 7.32
N TYR A 164 10.56 -4.52 7.07
CA TYR A 164 11.28 -5.34 8.05
C TYR A 164 11.48 -4.68 9.43
N PRO A 165 11.94 -3.42 9.54
CA PRO A 165 12.13 -2.76 10.84
C PRO A 165 10.84 -2.64 11.67
N VAL A 166 9.69 -2.54 11.01
CA VAL A 166 8.39 -2.33 11.67
C VAL A 166 7.69 -3.66 11.96
N ALA A 167 7.96 -4.69 11.14
CA ALA A 167 7.42 -6.03 11.34
C ALA A 167 8.23 -6.85 12.36
N ASN A 168 9.55 -6.63 12.47
CA ASN A 168 10.41 -7.32 13.40
C ASN A 168 10.19 -6.80 14.84
N PRO A 169 9.69 -7.62 15.77
CA PRO A 169 9.41 -7.18 17.14
C PRO A 169 10.67 -6.86 17.98
N ALA A 170 11.86 -7.22 17.49
CA ALA A 170 13.13 -7.05 18.18
C ALA A 170 14.06 -6.03 17.52
N PHE A 171 13.57 -5.23 16.57
CA PHE A 171 14.36 -4.22 15.85
C PHE A 171 14.66 -2.99 16.71
#